data_AF-A0A7S3SX10-F1
#
_entry.id   AF-A0A7S3SX10-F1
#
_cell.length_a   1.000
_cell.length_b   1.000
_cell.length_c   1.000
_cell.angle_alpha   90.00
_cell.angle_beta   90.00
_cell.angle_gamma   90.00
#
_symmetry.space_group_name_H-M   'P 1'
#
loop_
_entity.id
_entity.type
_entity.pdbx_description
1 polymer ?
#
loop_
_entity_poly.entity_id
_entity_poly.type
_entity_poly.pdbx_seq_one_letter_code
_entity_poly.pdbx_strand_id
1 'polypeptide(L)'
;AEEAAAEAAEEAAEAGAAETWLIWAVFSSGALLSRSPPLLAAAFGIAQAFAALTAIHAVGAVSWSDAEDGGGGGRSGRGLLLSAVVLAAGAVAGAYHVLLSAAYMQVMGSGVHLSEVMAKKLSLVGGVALWAAHVALPTSRLLSDRRAARQSGRSPLPRTKRDVGGASAGGGSPSSLLLLAGRILVAGLLAAVGATELWRLVDTPFTSFDHGDGHDALYLRAPQLLLVLPIALGAATARSSTALALLLLAEAACIWAPRACTIVATLYVADATAAWADPQLGTAMEHLTVNLAVCGALLLLPAFGSGRFSVDELVKKQD
;
A
#
# COMPACT_ATOMS: atom_id res chain seq x y z
N ALA A 1 -20.29 33.62 1.04
CA ALA A 1 -21.35 32.59 0.95
C ALA A 1 -21.41 32.00 -0.46
N GLU A 2 -21.52 32.83 -1.49
CA GLU A 2 -21.51 32.40 -2.89
C GLU A 2 -20.13 31.85 -3.33
N GLU A 3 -19.04 32.50 -2.91
CA GLU A 3 -17.66 32.07 -3.17
C GLU A 3 -17.33 30.72 -2.49
N ALA A 4 -17.68 30.57 -1.21
CA ALA A 4 -17.53 29.31 -0.48
C ALA A 4 -18.39 28.16 -1.04
N ALA A 5 -19.53 28.47 -1.68
CA ALA A 5 -20.37 27.48 -2.34
C ALA A 5 -19.79 27.03 -3.70
N ALA A 6 -19.08 27.91 -4.39
CA ALA A 6 -18.36 27.59 -5.63
C ALA A 6 -17.13 26.72 -5.34
N GLU A 7 -16.35 27.08 -4.31
CA GLU A 7 -15.17 26.32 -3.88
C GLU A 7 -15.54 24.89 -3.42
N ALA A 8 -16.61 24.75 -2.63
CA ALA A 8 -17.14 23.44 -2.22
C ALA A 8 -17.73 22.62 -3.39
N ALA A 9 -18.21 23.28 -4.46
CA ALA A 9 -18.71 22.60 -5.65
C ALA A 9 -17.56 22.11 -6.55
N GLU A 10 -16.47 22.88 -6.63
CA GLU A 10 -15.24 22.51 -7.35
C GLU A 10 -14.54 21.32 -6.66
N GLU A 11 -14.34 21.36 -5.34
CA GLU A 11 -13.80 20.22 -4.57
C GLU A 11 -14.69 18.96 -4.71
N ALA A 12 -16.01 19.13 -4.70
CA ALA A 12 -16.95 18.01 -4.88
C ALA A 12 -16.90 17.43 -6.30
N ALA A 13 -16.61 18.25 -7.32
CA ALA A 13 -16.44 17.82 -8.70
C ALA A 13 -15.10 17.08 -8.89
N GLU A 14 -14.02 17.55 -8.27
CA GLU A 14 -12.71 16.87 -8.28
C GLU A 14 -12.75 15.51 -7.57
N ALA A 15 -13.38 15.44 -6.39
CA ALA A 15 -13.58 14.18 -5.67
C ALA A 15 -14.46 13.19 -6.46
N GLY A 16 -15.52 13.70 -7.10
CA GLY A 16 -16.38 12.91 -7.99
C GLY A 16 -15.63 12.41 -9.22
N ALA A 17 -14.75 13.21 -9.81
CA ALA A 17 -13.90 12.81 -10.92
C ALA A 17 -12.94 11.69 -10.52
N ALA A 18 -12.27 11.80 -9.36
CA ALA A 18 -11.37 10.77 -8.84
C ALA A 18 -12.09 9.44 -8.57
N GLU A 19 -13.28 9.46 -7.97
CA GLU A 19 -14.10 8.26 -7.78
C GLU A 19 -14.54 7.63 -9.12
N THR A 20 -14.90 8.47 -10.09
CA THR A 20 -15.30 8.02 -11.43
C THR A 20 -14.13 7.42 -12.19
N TRP A 21 -12.92 7.97 -12.07
CA TRP A 21 -11.69 7.39 -12.62
C TRP A 21 -11.35 6.04 -11.99
N LEU A 22 -11.53 5.88 -10.67
CA LEU A 22 -11.27 4.62 -9.97
C LEU A 22 -12.27 3.53 -10.41
N ILE A 23 -13.56 3.86 -10.49
CA ILE A 23 -14.62 2.94 -10.95
C ILE A 23 -14.41 2.59 -12.42
N TRP A 24 -14.07 3.58 -13.26
CA TRP A 24 -13.77 3.36 -14.67
C TRP A 24 -12.50 2.53 -14.86
N ALA A 25 -11.45 2.71 -14.05
CA ALA A 25 -10.26 1.87 -14.09
C ALA A 25 -10.54 0.41 -13.72
N VAL A 26 -11.41 0.17 -12.73
CA VAL A 26 -11.85 -1.18 -12.31
C VAL A 26 -12.80 -1.83 -13.33
N PHE A 27 -13.70 -1.08 -13.96
CA PHE A 27 -14.62 -1.62 -14.96
C PHE A 27 -13.97 -1.78 -16.35
N SER A 28 -13.10 -0.86 -16.75
CA SER A 28 -12.40 -0.91 -18.05
C SER A 28 -11.33 -1.98 -18.08
N SER A 29 -10.76 -2.33 -16.91
CA SER A 29 -9.95 -3.55 -16.79
C SER A 29 -10.78 -4.79 -17.17
N GLY A 30 -12.07 -4.82 -16.88
CA GLY A 30 -13.04 -5.85 -17.32
C GLY A 30 -13.08 -6.14 -18.84
N ALA A 31 -12.93 -5.11 -19.68
CA ALA A 31 -12.93 -5.25 -21.15
C ALA A 31 -11.50 -5.48 -21.72
N LEU A 32 -10.48 -4.93 -21.05
CA LEU A 32 -9.06 -5.17 -21.33
C LEU A 32 -8.60 -6.59 -20.90
N LEU A 33 -9.34 -7.26 -19.99
CA LEU A 33 -9.13 -8.64 -19.48
C LEU A 33 -8.91 -9.69 -20.58
N SER A 34 -9.33 -9.42 -21.81
CA SER A 34 -9.24 -10.37 -22.93
C SER A 34 -8.06 -10.15 -23.87
N ARG A 35 -7.29 -9.06 -23.76
CA ARG A 35 -6.34 -8.66 -24.82
C ARG A 35 -4.89 -8.37 -24.39
N SER A 36 -4.61 -8.04 -23.13
CA SER A 36 -3.22 -7.72 -22.71
C SER A 36 -3.00 -7.79 -21.18
N PRO A 37 -2.54 -8.93 -20.65
CA PRO A 37 -2.20 -9.12 -19.23
C PRO A 37 -1.27 -8.05 -18.61
N PRO A 38 -0.25 -7.52 -19.32
CA PRO A 38 0.66 -6.50 -18.76
C PRO A 38 -0.01 -5.14 -18.52
N LEU A 39 -0.90 -4.71 -19.40
CA LEU A 39 -1.64 -3.44 -19.25
C LEU A 39 -2.58 -3.48 -18.05
N LEU A 40 -3.15 -4.65 -17.77
CA LEU A 40 -4.02 -4.85 -16.63
C LEU A 40 -3.26 -4.81 -15.32
N ALA A 41 -2.11 -5.50 -15.26
CA ALA A 41 -1.23 -5.43 -14.11
C ALA A 41 -0.80 -3.98 -13.83
N ALA A 42 -0.44 -3.25 -14.89
CA ALA A 42 -0.12 -1.82 -14.84
C ALA A 42 -1.26 -0.96 -14.27
N ALA A 43 -2.43 -1.01 -14.91
CA ALA A 43 -3.59 -0.22 -14.52
C ALA A 43 -4.06 -0.55 -13.10
N PHE A 44 -4.02 -1.82 -12.73
CA PHE A 44 -4.41 -2.28 -11.40
C PHE A 44 -3.46 -1.77 -10.32
N GLY A 45 -2.15 -1.83 -10.55
CA GLY A 45 -1.18 -1.29 -9.62
C GLY A 45 -1.22 0.23 -9.49
N ILE A 46 -1.48 0.95 -10.59
CA ILE A 46 -1.76 2.39 -10.57
C ILE A 46 -3.01 2.65 -9.71
N ALA A 47 -4.09 1.89 -9.92
CA ALA A 47 -5.30 2.02 -9.11
C ALA A 47 -5.05 1.72 -7.61
N GLN A 48 -4.21 0.73 -7.29
CA GLN A 48 -3.79 0.46 -5.90
C GLN A 48 -2.99 1.62 -5.31
N ALA A 49 -2.08 2.21 -6.08
CA ALA A 49 -1.30 3.36 -5.63
C ALA A 49 -2.18 4.58 -5.39
N PHE A 50 -3.09 4.90 -6.33
CA PHE A 50 -4.07 5.96 -6.16
C PHE A 50 -4.98 5.70 -4.96
N ALA A 51 -5.51 4.48 -4.82
CA ALA A 51 -6.30 4.09 -3.65
C ALA A 51 -5.54 4.30 -2.33
N ALA A 52 -4.26 3.94 -2.27
CA ALA A 52 -3.45 4.21 -1.09
C ALA A 52 -3.31 5.72 -0.83
N LEU A 53 -2.99 6.51 -1.85
CA LEU A 53 -2.87 7.97 -1.74
C LEU A 53 -4.19 8.62 -1.30
N THR A 54 -5.32 8.21 -1.88
CA THR A 54 -6.66 8.66 -1.47
C THR A 54 -6.95 8.26 -0.03
N ALA A 55 -6.57 7.05 0.39
CA ALA A 55 -6.71 6.63 1.79
C ALA A 55 -5.85 7.48 2.74
N ILE A 56 -4.62 7.82 2.36
CA ILE A 56 -3.73 8.68 3.15
C ILE A 56 -4.30 10.10 3.25
N HIS A 57 -4.71 10.69 2.13
CA HIS A 57 -5.35 12.00 2.10
C HIS A 57 -6.64 12.02 2.92
N ALA A 58 -7.48 10.99 2.79
CA ALA A 58 -8.71 10.87 3.57
C ALA A 58 -8.42 10.74 5.08
N VAL A 59 -7.39 10.00 5.49
CA VAL A 59 -7.00 9.89 6.90
C VAL A 59 -6.44 11.22 7.42
N GLY A 60 -5.60 11.90 6.62
CA GLY A 60 -5.12 13.24 6.94
C GLY A 60 -6.26 14.25 7.11
N ALA A 61 -7.21 14.26 6.18
CA ALA A 61 -8.38 15.13 6.19
C ALA A 61 -9.34 14.81 7.35
N VAL A 62 -9.58 13.53 7.67
CA VAL A 62 -10.40 13.12 8.83
C VAL A 62 -9.76 13.53 10.16
N SER A 63 -8.42 13.50 10.26
CA SER A 63 -7.72 14.01 11.45
C SER A 63 -7.87 15.52 11.65
N TRP A 64 -8.15 16.25 10.55
CA TRP A 64 -8.25 17.71 10.51
C TRP A 64 -9.71 18.19 10.64
N SER A 65 -10.67 17.55 9.96
CA SER A 65 -12.09 17.95 9.99
C SER A 65 -12.80 17.60 11.30
N ASP A 66 -12.38 16.53 11.99
CA ASP A 66 -12.92 16.14 13.31
C ASP A 66 -12.40 17.03 14.47
N ALA A 67 -11.61 18.06 14.14
CA ALA A 67 -11.23 19.13 15.07
C ALA A 67 -12.22 20.31 15.04
N GLU A 68 -12.96 20.53 13.95
CA GLU A 68 -13.73 21.77 13.79
C GLU A 68 -15.25 21.59 13.68
N ASP A 69 -15.80 20.56 13.02
CA ASP A 69 -17.26 20.54 12.79
C ASP A 69 -17.94 19.16 12.88
N GLY A 70 -18.79 19.00 13.89
CA GLY A 70 -19.56 17.79 14.21
C GLY A 70 -20.67 17.39 13.23
N GLY A 71 -20.53 17.64 11.92
CA GLY A 71 -21.63 17.45 10.95
C GLY A 71 -21.32 16.88 9.56
N GLY A 72 -20.06 16.74 9.14
CA GLY A 72 -19.71 16.55 7.72
C GLY A 72 -19.33 15.14 7.22
N GLY A 73 -19.43 14.08 8.03
CA GLY A 73 -18.71 12.80 7.81
C GLY A 73 -19.19 11.84 6.69
N GLY A 74 -20.03 12.27 5.75
CA GLY A 74 -20.66 11.35 4.77
C GLY A 74 -19.82 11.00 3.53
N ARG A 75 -19.01 11.95 3.03
CA ARG A 75 -18.26 11.80 1.77
C ARG A 75 -16.88 11.15 1.96
N SER A 76 -16.13 11.52 3.00
CA SER A 76 -14.79 10.95 3.25
C SER A 76 -14.82 9.43 3.50
N GLY A 77 -15.92 8.92 4.08
CA GLY A 77 -16.09 7.49 4.35
C GLY A 77 -16.24 6.61 3.10
N ARG A 78 -16.80 7.14 2.00
CA ARG A 78 -16.97 6.36 0.75
C ARG A 78 -15.66 6.18 -0.01
N GLY A 79 -14.91 7.26 -0.20
CA GLY A 79 -13.59 7.21 -0.83
C GLY A 79 -12.61 6.32 -0.07
N LEU A 80 -12.65 6.36 1.27
CA LEU A 80 -11.85 5.47 2.13
C LEU A 80 -12.23 3.99 1.95
N LEU A 81 -13.53 3.69 1.86
CA LEU A 81 -14.04 2.33 1.66
C LEU A 81 -13.68 1.79 0.27
N LEU A 82 -13.83 2.60 -0.78
CA LEU A 82 -13.44 2.23 -2.14
C LEU A 82 -11.93 1.98 -2.23
N SER A 83 -11.14 2.87 -1.66
CA SER A 83 -9.69 2.74 -1.58
C SER A 83 -9.29 1.43 -0.89
N ALA A 84 -9.96 1.11 0.22
CA ALA A 84 -9.72 -0.11 0.95
C ALA A 84 -10.06 -1.37 0.17
N VAL A 85 -11.18 -1.37 -0.54
CA VAL A 85 -11.60 -2.50 -1.39
C VAL A 85 -10.55 -2.73 -2.47
N VAL A 86 -10.06 -1.67 -3.12
CA VAL A 86 -9.01 -1.78 -4.15
C VAL A 86 -7.71 -2.32 -3.57
N LEU A 87 -7.26 -1.79 -2.42
CA LEU A 87 -6.05 -2.27 -1.74
C LEU A 87 -6.17 -3.73 -1.30
N ALA A 88 -7.31 -4.11 -0.70
CA ALA A 88 -7.59 -5.46 -0.25
C ALA A 88 -7.66 -6.45 -1.41
N ALA A 89 -8.44 -6.13 -2.45
CA ALA A 89 -8.54 -6.95 -3.65
C ALA A 89 -7.17 -7.20 -4.27
N GLY A 90 -6.33 -6.17 -4.31
CA GLY A 90 -5.03 -6.29 -4.94
C GLY A 90 -3.97 -6.99 -4.11
N ALA A 91 -3.99 -6.82 -2.79
CA ALA A 91 -3.16 -7.64 -1.90
C ALA A 91 -3.56 -9.12 -1.98
N VAL A 92 -4.87 -9.41 -2.03
CA VAL A 92 -5.38 -10.79 -2.16
C VAL A 92 -4.97 -11.40 -3.51
N ALA A 93 -5.17 -10.67 -4.61
CA ALA A 93 -4.77 -11.13 -5.94
C ALA A 93 -3.24 -11.34 -6.02
N GLY A 94 -2.46 -10.42 -5.46
CA GLY A 94 -1.01 -10.52 -5.38
C GLY A 94 -0.56 -11.73 -4.55
N ALA A 95 -1.13 -11.92 -3.36
CA ALA A 95 -0.80 -13.06 -2.49
C ALA A 95 -1.22 -14.39 -3.12
N TYR A 96 -2.40 -14.46 -3.72
CA TYR A 96 -2.87 -15.65 -4.45
C TYR A 96 -1.91 -16.01 -5.59
N HIS A 97 -1.51 -15.02 -6.40
CA HIS A 97 -0.53 -15.22 -7.46
C HIS A 97 0.79 -15.78 -6.91
N VAL A 98 1.33 -15.19 -5.83
CA VAL A 98 2.57 -15.65 -5.20
C VAL A 98 2.46 -17.08 -4.67
N LEU A 99 1.37 -17.41 -3.98
CA LEU A 99 1.13 -18.75 -3.45
C LEU A 99 0.99 -19.79 -4.56
N LEU A 100 0.28 -19.45 -5.64
CA LEU A 100 0.12 -20.34 -6.79
C LEU A 100 1.46 -20.56 -7.51
N SER A 101 2.26 -19.51 -7.71
CA SER A 101 3.61 -19.62 -8.27
C SER A 101 4.51 -20.48 -7.40
N ALA A 102 4.49 -20.30 -6.07
CA ALA A 102 5.27 -21.10 -5.15
C ALA A 102 4.84 -22.58 -5.15
N ALA A 103 3.54 -22.85 -5.17
CA ALA A 103 3.00 -24.20 -5.27
C ALA A 103 3.39 -24.88 -6.60
N TYR A 104 3.29 -24.15 -7.71
CA TYR A 104 3.72 -24.63 -9.02
C TYR A 104 5.20 -25.00 -9.04
N MET A 105 6.08 -24.11 -8.54
CA MET A 105 7.52 -24.38 -8.45
C MET A 105 7.83 -25.59 -7.57
N GLN A 106 7.13 -25.73 -6.44
CA GLN A 106 7.27 -26.90 -5.58
C GLN A 106 6.86 -28.21 -6.28
N VAL A 107 5.76 -28.20 -7.04
CA VAL A 107 5.30 -29.36 -7.82
C VAL A 107 6.29 -29.71 -8.93
N MET A 108 6.91 -28.70 -9.54
CA MET A 108 7.94 -28.88 -10.57
C MET A 108 9.32 -29.23 -10.01
N GLY A 109 9.49 -29.30 -8.68
CA GLY A 109 10.73 -29.70 -8.02
C GLY A 109 11.83 -28.64 -8.03
N SER A 110 11.55 -27.39 -8.42
CA SER A 110 12.54 -26.32 -8.55
C SER A 110 12.86 -25.60 -7.23
N GLY A 111 12.24 -26.00 -6.12
CA GLY A 111 12.34 -25.30 -4.84
C GLY A 111 11.58 -23.97 -4.85
N VAL A 112 11.20 -23.48 -3.67
CA VAL A 112 10.49 -22.20 -3.55
C VAL A 112 11.51 -21.06 -3.57
N HIS A 113 11.58 -20.34 -4.68
CA HIS A 113 12.30 -19.08 -4.78
C HIS A 113 11.32 -17.92 -4.69
N LEU A 114 11.51 -17.04 -3.69
CA LEU A 114 10.70 -15.83 -3.54
C LEU A 114 11.41 -14.67 -4.22
N SER A 115 10.91 -14.26 -5.38
CA SER A 115 11.46 -13.08 -6.07
C SER A 115 11.15 -11.78 -5.32
N GLU A 116 11.90 -10.72 -5.61
CA GLU A 116 11.66 -9.37 -5.10
C GLU A 116 10.19 -8.96 -5.22
N VAL A 117 9.62 -9.12 -6.42
CA VAL A 117 8.24 -8.71 -6.71
C VAL A 117 7.24 -9.55 -5.91
N MET A 118 7.49 -10.86 -5.77
CA MET A 118 6.63 -11.74 -4.99
C MET A 118 6.61 -11.33 -3.50
N ALA A 119 7.79 -11.05 -2.93
CA ALA A 119 7.90 -10.57 -1.56
C ALA A 119 7.21 -9.21 -1.37
N LYS A 120 7.38 -8.27 -2.30
CA LYS A 120 6.71 -6.97 -2.27
C LYS A 120 5.18 -7.11 -2.38
N LYS A 121 4.67 -8.01 -3.24
CA LYS A 121 3.23 -8.34 -3.34
C LYS A 121 2.67 -8.92 -2.05
N LEU A 122 3.39 -9.84 -1.40
CA LEU A 122 3.00 -10.37 -0.10
C LEU A 122 3.01 -9.28 0.99
N SER A 123 3.91 -8.30 0.89
CA SER A 123 3.99 -7.19 1.85
C SER A 123 2.71 -6.33 1.85
N LEU A 124 2.00 -6.24 0.72
CA LEU A 124 0.71 -5.55 0.61
C LEU A 124 -0.38 -6.16 1.51
N VAL A 125 -0.30 -7.46 1.83
CA VAL A 125 -1.20 -8.09 2.82
C VAL A 125 -1.01 -7.45 4.19
N GLY A 126 0.24 -7.11 4.53
CA GLY A 126 0.54 -6.35 5.75
C GLY A 126 -0.03 -4.93 5.69
N GLY A 127 0.03 -4.27 4.53
CA GLY A 127 -0.66 -2.99 4.28
C GLY A 127 -2.17 -3.04 4.53
N VAL A 128 -2.82 -4.10 4.06
CA VAL A 128 -4.26 -4.33 4.29
C VAL A 128 -4.56 -4.62 5.75
N ALA A 129 -3.71 -5.40 6.44
CA ALA A 129 -3.83 -5.64 7.87
C ALA A 129 -3.74 -4.33 8.67
N LEU A 130 -2.79 -3.44 8.31
CA LEU A 130 -2.64 -2.12 8.91
C LEU A 130 -3.90 -1.27 8.71
N TRP A 131 -4.41 -1.23 7.48
CA TRP A 131 -5.65 -0.51 7.17
C TRP A 131 -6.85 -1.07 7.94
N ALA A 132 -7.02 -2.39 7.97
CA ALA A 132 -8.13 -3.05 8.67
C ALA A 132 -8.08 -2.77 10.18
N ALA A 133 -6.88 -2.75 10.77
CA ALA A 133 -6.68 -2.47 12.19
C ALA A 133 -7.13 -1.07 12.60
N HIS A 134 -6.91 -0.09 11.72
CA HIS A 134 -7.10 1.32 12.02
C HIS A 134 -8.43 1.90 11.52
N VAL A 135 -8.94 1.38 10.40
CA VAL A 135 -10.17 1.88 9.77
C VAL A 135 -11.32 0.91 9.99
N ALA A 136 -11.21 -0.33 9.50
CA ALA A 136 -12.35 -1.26 9.50
C ALA A 136 -12.81 -1.67 10.91
N LEU A 137 -11.86 -1.97 11.81
CA LEU A 137 -12.18 -2.42 13.17
C LEU A 137 -12.83 -1.32 14.03
N PRO A 138 -12.32 -0.07 14.07
CA PRO A 138 -13.00 1.00 14.79
C PRO A 138 -14.36 1.36 14.19
N THR A 139 -14.48 1.48 12.86
CA THR A 139 -15.76 1.81 12.21
C THR A 139 -16.81 0.73 12.44
N SER A 140 -16.45 -0.56 12.35
CA SER A 140 -17.40 -1.65 12.62
C SER A 140 -17.88 -1.66 14.06
N ARG A 141 -17.01 -1.39 15.03
CA ARG A 141 -17.39 -1.24 16.45
C ARG A 141 -18.33 -0.07 16.68
N LEU A 142 -18.05 1.08 16.08
CA LEU A 142 -18.93 2.24 16.17
C LEU A 142 -20.33 1.95 15.58
N LEU A 143 -20.38 1.22 14.47
CA LEU A 143 -21.65 0.81 13.85
C LEU A 143 -22.40 -0.23 14.68
N SER A 144 -21.71 -1.22 15.27
CA SER A 144 -22.33 -2.20 16.16
C SER A 144 -22.88 -1.54 17.43
N ASP A 145 -22.12 -0.62 18.02
CA ASP A 145 -22.53 0.10 19.23
C ASP A 145 -23.75 0.99 18.95
N ARG A 146 -23.78 1.69 17.80
CA ARG A 146 -24.96 2.45 17.36
C ARG A 146 -26.18 1.57 17.13
N ARG A 147 -26.01 0.37 16.57
CA ARG A 147 -27.12 -0.60 16.39
C ARG A 147 -27.62 -1.10 17.74
N ALA A 148 -26.74 -1.45 18.66
CA ALA A 148 -27.10 -1.90 20.01
C ALA A 148 -27.80 -0.80 20.83
N ALA A 149 -27.34 0.46 20.72
CA ALA A 149 -27.98 1.62 21.34
C ALA A 149 -29.42 1.83 20.82
N ARG A 150 -29.62 1.74 19.49
CA ARG A 150 -30.95 1.81 18.87
C ARG A 150 -31.87 0.68 19.34
N GLN A 151 -31.35 -0.54 19.44
CA GLN A 151 -32.13 -1.70 19.90
C GLN A 151 -32.50 -1.63 21.39
N SER A 152 -31.68 -0.97 22.20
CA SER A 152 -31.91 -0.83 23.64
C SER A 152 -32.71 0.44 24.02
N GLY A 153 -33.15 1.24 23.05
CA GLY A 153 -33.87 2.51 23.30
C GLY A 153 -33.02 3.57 24.02
N ARG A 154 -31.71 3.35 24.18
CA ARG A 154 -30.79 4.30 24.79
C ARG A 154 -30.27 5.25 23.72
N SER A 155 -30.37 6.55 23.99
CA SER A 155 -29.65 7.56 23.22
C SER A 155 -28.15 7.21 23.26
N PRO A 156 -27.46 7.13 22.10
CA PRO A 156 -26.02 6.91 22.08
C PRO A 156 -25.36 8.13 22.71
N LEU A 157 -24.99 8.02 23.99
CA LEU A 157 -24.20 9.05 24.64
C LEU A 157 -22.91 9.26 23.84
N PRO A 158 -22.53 10.50 23.53
CA PRO A 158 -21.27 10.78 22.86
C PRO A 158 -20.15 10.36 23.81
N ARG A 159 -19.50 9.22 23.51
CA ARG A 159 -18.25 8.85 24.17
C ARG A 159 -17.24 9.96 23.88
N THR A 160 -16.81 10.65 24.92
CA THR A 160 -15.69 11.58 24.83
C THR A 160 -14.45 10.80 24.36
N LYS A 161 -13.66 11.42 23.46
CA LYS A 161 -12.51 10.86 22.72
C LYS A 161 -11.51 10.04 23.58
N ARG A 162 -11.53 10.18 24.91
CA ARG A 162 -10.64 9.47 25.83
C ARG A 162 -10.88 7.96 25.89
N ASP A 163 -12.06 7.47 25.56
CA ASP A 163 -12.36 6.02 25.63
C ASP A 163 -11.98 5.24 24.36
N VAL A 164 -11.88 5.91 23.21
CA VAL A 164 -11.46 5.27 21.95
C VAL A 164 -9.94 5.15 21.87
N GLY A 165 -9.21 6.11 22.49
CA GLY A 165 -7.75 6.05 22.67
C GLY A 165 -7.28 5.42 23.99
N GLY A 166 -8.18 5.21 24.96
CA GLY A 166 -7.86 4.83 26.34
C GLY A 166 -8.28 3.42 26.78
N ALA A 167 -8.64 2.53 25.85
CA ALA A 167 -9.07 1.17 26.18
C ALA A 167 -7.90 0.25 26.58
N SER A 168 -7.60 0.30 27.88
CA SER A 168 -7.03 -0.75 28.74
C SER A 168 -5.52 -0.98 28.73
N ALA A 169 -4.92 -0.67 29.88
CA ALA A 169 -3.59 -1.08 30.27
C ALA A 169 -3.44 -2.62 30.46
N GLY A 170 -4.52 -3.42 30.36
CA GLY A 170 -4.52 -4.83 30.79
C GLY A 170 -4.78 -5.92 29.73
N GLY A 171 -5.30 -5.61 28.55
CA GLY A 171 -5.59 -6.63 27.51
C GLY A 171 -5.10 -6.17 26.14
N GLY A 172 -4.38 -7.03 25.41
CA GLY A 172 -3.93 -6.72 24.05
C GLY A 172 -5.12 -6.48 23.13
N SER A 173 -5.38 -5.23 22.74
CA SER A 173 -6.41 -4.93 21.74
C SER A 173 -6.04 -5.65 20.44
N PRO A 174 -6.96 -6.40 19.80
CA PRO A 174 -6.68 -7.12 18.57
C PRO A 174 -6.15 -6.19 17.46
N SER A 175 -6.52 -4.90 17.48
CA SER A 175 -5.97 -3.88 16.59
C SER A 175 -4.46 -3.70 16.76
N SER A 176 -3.93 -3.71 17.99
CA SER A 176 -2.49 -3.54 18.23
C SER A 176 -1.67 -4.75 17.76
N LEU A 177 -2.21 -5.97 17.92
CA LEU A 177 -1.58 -7.18 17.38
C LEU A 177 -1.61 -7.20 15.86
N LEU A 178 -2.73 -6.80 15.24
CA LEU A 178 -2.84 -6.71 13.79
C LEU A 178 -1.90 -5.65 13.20
N LEU A 179 -1.73 -4.51 13.88
CA LEU A 179 -0.74 -3.49 13.51
C LEU A 179 0.69 -4.02 13.58
N LEU A 180 1.02 -4.76 14.65
CA LEU A 180 2.33 -5.39 14.80
C LEU A 180 2.57 -6.43 13.69
N ALA A 181 1.62 -7.34 13.48
CA ALA A 181 1.70 -8.39 12.46
C ALA A 181 1.86 -7.79 11.06
N GLY A 182 1.04 -6.79 10.71
CA GLY A 182 1.13 -6.11 9.42
C GLY A 182 2.49 -5.44 9.20
N ARG A 183 3.04 -4.79 10.24
CA ARG A 183 4.36 -4.16 10.17
C ARG A 183 5.50 -5.16 10.05
N ILE A 184 5.50 -6.21 10.87
CA ILE A 184 6.52 -7.25 10.82
C ILE A 184 6.47 -7.98 9.48
N LEU A 185 5.28 -8.18 8.91
CA LEU A 185 5.14 -8.76 7.58
C LEU A 185 5.74 -7.85 6.50
N VAL A 186 5.38 -6.55 6.50
CA VAL A 186 5.93 -5.58 5.55
C VAL A 186 7.45 -5.50 5.68
N ALA A 187 7.94 -5.28 6.90
CA ALA A 187 9.35 -5.11 7.17
C ALA A 187 10.13 -6.41 6.88
N GLY A 188 9.67 -7.55 7.39
CA GLY A 188 10.35 -8.84 7.20
C GLY A 188 10.50 -9.22 5.73
N LEU A 189 9.46 -9.02 4.91
CA LEU A 189 9.52 -9.30 3.48
C LEU A 189 10.45 -8.32 2.74
N LEU A 190 10.39 -7.02 3.05
CA LEU A 190 11.31 -6.05 2.44
C LEU A 190 12.76 -6.24 2.88
N ALA A 191 13.00 -6.68 4.13
CA ALA A 191 14.34 -7.06 4.60
C ALA A 191 14.86 -8.28 3.85
N ALA A 192 14.02 -9.30 3.67
CA ALA A 192 14.38 -10.50 2.91
C ALA A 192 14.80 -10.13 1.49
N VAL A 193 14.01 -9.30 0.79
CA VAL A 193 14.36 -8.77 -0.54
C VAL A 193 15.67 -8.01 -0.51
N GLY A 194 15.82 -7.04 0.40
CA GLY A 194 17.04 -6.23 0.47
C GLY A 194 18.28 -7.09 0.73
N ALA A 195 18.15 -8.13 1.56
CA ALA A 195 19.23 -9.06 1.85
C ALA A 195 19.55 -9.97 0.66
N THR A 196 18.55 -10.53 -0.03
CA THR A 196 18.78 -11.40 -1.20
C THR A 196 19.36 -10.63 -2.37
N GLU A 197 18.90 -9.40 -2.62
CA GLU A 197 19.45 -8.53 -3.66
C GLU A 197 20.88 -8.09 -3.32
N LEU A 198 21.15 -7.74 -2.05
CA LEU A 198 22.50 -7.37 -1.63
C LEU A 198 23.45 -8.57 -1.69
N TRP A 199 22.99 -9.75 -1.28
CA TRP A 199 23.76 -10.99 -1.42
C TRP A 199 24.07 -11.29 -2.88
N ARG A 200 23.07 -11.18 -3.78
CA ARG A 200 23.26 -11.32 -5.23
C ARG A 200 24.39 -10.43 -5.71
N LEU A 201 24.37 -9.14 -5.34
CA LEU A 201 25.40 -8.17 -5.73
C LEU A 201 26.80 -8.45 -5.17
N VAL A 202 26.91 -9.13 -4.02
CA VAL A 202 28.19 -9.54 -3.43
C VAL A 202 28.74 -10.80 -4.10
N ASP A 203 27.86 -11.75 -4.46
CA ASP A 203 28.21 -13.06 -4.99
C ASP A 203 28.45 -13.04 -6.50
N THR A 204 27.77 -12.16 -7.25
CA THR A 204 28.14 -11.88 -8.64
C THR A 204 29.36 -10.97 -8.65
N PRO A 205 30.55 -11.43 -9.11
CA PRO A 205 31.68 -10.52 -9.29
C PRO A 205 31.26 -9.36 -10.19
N PHE A 206 31.90 -8.19 -10.05
CA PHE A 206 31.75 -7.02 -10.94
C PHE A 206 32.21 -7.32 -12.40
N THR A 207 31.90 -8.50 -12.93
CA THR A 207 32.15 -8.92 -14.30
C THR A 207 31.17 -8.18 -15.19
N SER A 208 31.68 -7.08 -15.73
CA SER A 208 31.02 -6.16 -16.65
C SER A 208 29.74 -5.53 -16.10
N PHE A 209 29.63 -4.23 -16.31
CA PHE A 209 28.37 -3.51 -16.35
C PHE A 209 27.47 -4.12 -17.43
N ASP A 210 27.00 -5.37 -17.25
CA ASP A 210 25.95 -5.94 -18.06
C ASP A 210 24.66 -5.27 -17.57
N HIS A 211 24.50 -4.03 -18.04
CA HIS A 211 23.38 -3.14 -17.81
C HIS A 211 22.12 -3.77 -18.38
N GLY A 212 21.56 -4.71 -17.61
CA GLY A 212 20.64 -5.68 -18.14
C GLY A 212 19.25 -5.53 -17.61
N ASP A 213 19.05 -5.75 -16.30
CA ASP A 213 17.72 -6.06 -15.74
C ASP A 213 17.15 -5.01 -14.78
N GLY A 214 17.96 -4.04 -14.35
CA GLY A 214 17.56 -2.96 -13.44
C GLY A 214 17.78 -3.26 -11.95
N HIS A 215 18.32 -4.43 -11.60
CA HIS A 215 18.55 -4.82 -10.20
C HIS A 215 19.90 -4.33 -9.63
N ASP A 216 20.76 -3.72 -10.44
CA ASP A 216 22.13 -3.34 -10.04
C ASP A 216 22.24 -1.97 -9.33
N ALA A 217 21.11 -1.40 -8.92
CA ALA A 217 21.05 -0.12 -8.22
C ALA A 217 21.32 -0.26 -6.72
N LEU A 218 22.56 -0.61 -6.34
CA LEU A 218 22.99 -0.74 -4.93
C LEU A 218 22.63 0.50 -4.10
N TYR A 219 22.76 1.69 -4.70
CA TYR A 219 22.47 2.98 -4.06
C TYR A 219 20.98 3.16 -3.68
N LEU A 220 20.06 2.39 -4.27
CA LEU A 220 18.66 2.34 -3.85
C LEU A 220 18.40 1.16 -2.89
N ARG A 221 19.00 -0.01 -3.15
CA ARG A 221 18.77 -1.24 -2.38
C ARG A 221 19.32 -1.17 -0.95
N ALA A 222 20.53 -0.65 -0.77
CA ALA A 222 21.15 -0.58 0.55
C ALA A 222 20.36 0.36 1.50
N PRO A 223 19.97 1.58 1.11
CA PRO A 223 19.10 2.41 1.92
C PRO A 223 17.72 1.80 2.20
N GLN A 224 17.13 1.08 1.23
CA GLN A 224 15.87 0.35 1.46
C GLN A 224 16.02 -0.67 2.60
N LEU A 225 17.06 -1.52 2.57
CA LEU A 225 17.32 -2.50 3.61
C LEU A 225 17.57 -1.85 4.99
N LEU A 226 18.34 -0.77 5.03
CA LEU A 226 18.63 -0.05 6.26
C LEU A 226 17.38 0.54 6.92
N LEU A 227 16.45 1.08 6.13
CA LEU A 227 15.21 1.69 6.62
C LEU A 227 14.16 0.68 7.07
N VAL A 228 14.28 -0.58 6.67
CA VAL A 228 13.38 -1.65 7.12
C VAL A 228 13.57 -1.98 8.61
N LEU A 229 14.79 -1.88 9.13
CA LEU A 229 15.09 -2.15 10.55
C LEU A 229 14.32 -1.22 11.52
N PRO A 230 14.40 0.12 11.41
CA PRO A 230 13.62 1.00 12.28
C PRO A 230 12.11 0.81 12.09
N ILE A 231 11.64 0.48 10.88
CA ILE A 231 10.23 0.12 10.66
C ILE A 231 9.87 -1.15 11.45
N ALA A 232 10.66 -2.23 11.37
CA ALA A 232 10.38 -3.47 12.10
C ALA A 232 10.27 -3.24 13.62
N LEU A 233 11.16 -2.40 14.15
CA LEU A 233 11.18 -2.04 15.57
C LEU A 233 10.06 -1.05 15.97
N GLY A 234 9.43 -0.39 14.99
CA GLY A 234 8.54 0.74 15.26
C GLY A 234 9.28 1.92 15.89
N ALA A 235 10.50 2.19 15.45
CA ALA A 235 11.32 3.32 15.85
C ALA A 235 11.36 4.35 14.73
N ALA A 236 11.12 5.62 15.04
CA ALA A 236 11.01 6.71 14.07
C ALA A 236 10.06 6.34 12.90
N THR A 237 8.97 5.62 13.20
CA THR A 237 8.15 4.91 12.22
C THR A 237 7.74 5.81 11.07
N ALA A 238 7.26 7.03 11.39
CA ALA A 238 6.82 8.00 10.40
C ALA A 238 7.93 8.42 9.42
N ARG A 239 9.13 8.71 9.96
CA ARG A 239 10.28 9.14 9.15
C ARG A 239 10.81 7.98 8.30
N SER A 240 10.98 6.81 8.90
CA SER A 240 11.53 5.64 8.22
C SER A 240 10.61 5.09 7.14
N SER A 241 9.30 5.01 7.39
CA SER A 241 8.35 4.54 6.37
C SER A 241 8.20 5.53 5.22
N THR A 242 8.21 6.84 5.50
CA THR A 242 8.16 7.88 4.46
C THR A 242 9.43 7.85 3.61
N ALA A 243 10.60 7.77 4.23
CA ALA A 243 11.86 7.64 3.50
C ALA A 243 11.90 6.37 2.64
N LEU A 244 11.43 5.24 3.15
CA LEU A 244 11.37 3.99 2.39
C LEU A 244 10.36 4.08 1.23
N ALA A 245 9.21 4.72 1.45
CA ALA A 245 8.22 4.97 0.40
C ALA A 245 8.81 5.85 -0.72
N LEU A 246 9.55 6.91 -0.37
CA LEU A 246 10.24 7.77 -1.35
C LEU A 246 11.32 7.01 -2.13
N LEU A 247 12.06 6.09 -1.50
CA LEU A 247 13.03 5.25 -2.20
C LEU A 247 12.37 4.28 -3.18
N LEU A 248 11.23 3.68 -2.81
CA LEU A 248 10.47 2.82 -3.72
C LEU A 248 9.88 3.62 -4.88
N LEU A 249 9.44 4.85 -4.63
CA LEU A 249 8.98 5.76 -5.68
C LEU A 249 10.14 6.17 -6.61
N ALA A 250 11.32 6.46 -6.06
CA ALA A 250 12.52 6.75 -6.83
C ALA A 250 12.94 5.54 -7.68
N GLU A 251 12.90 4.33 -7.12
CA GLU A 251 13.17 3.10 -7.88
C GLU A 251 12.16 2.90 -9.02
N ALA A 252 10.87 3.06 -8.73
CA ALA A 252 9.80 3.06 -9.73
C ALA A 252 10.07 4.08 -10.86
N ALA A 253 10.39 5.33 -10.52
CA ALA A 253 10.54 6.43 -11.46
C ALA A 253 11.87 6.41 -12.24
N CYS A 254 12.96 5.97 -11.63
CA CYS A 254 14.30 6.06 -12.21
C CYS A 254 14.75 4.75 -12.89
N ILE A 255 14.19 3.61 -12.51
CA ILE A 255 14.57 2.30 -13.08
C ILE A 255 13.45 1.75 -13.94
N TRP A 256 12.29 1.54 -13.34
CA TRP A 256 11.23 0.73 -13.96
C TRP A 256 10.43 1.52 -15.00
N ALA A 257 10.10 2.79 -14.74
CA ALA A 257 9.37 3.62 -15.69
C ALA A 257 10.18 3.90 -16.98
N PRO A 258 11.47 4.33 -16.94
CA PRO A 258 12.26 4.52 -18.15
C PRO A 258 12.39 3.23 -18.94
N ARG A 259 12.61 2.10 -18.25
CA ARG A 259 12.71 0.79 -18.90
C ARG A 259 11.41 0.41 -19.62
N ALA A 260 10.26 0.53 -18.96
CA ALA A 260 8.97 0.28 -19.59
C ALA A 260 8.76 1.20 -20.80
N CYS A 261 9.05 2.50 -20.67
CA CYS A 261 8.97 3.46 -21.76
C CYS A 261 9.90 3.12 -22.92
N THR A 262 11.14 2.70 -22.66
CA THR A 262 12.10 2.29 -23.69
C THR A 262 11.59 1.06 -24.43
N ILE A 263 11.14 0.01 -23.73
CA ILE A 263 10.64 -1.21 -24.37
C ILE A 263 9.41 -0.89 -25.24
N VAL A 264 8.47 -0.09 -24.72
CA VAL A 264 7.33 0.39 -25.51
C VAL A 264 7.81 1.19 -26.71
N ALA A 265 8.70 2.18 -26.55
CA ALA A 265 9.16 3.00 -27.66
C ALA A 265 9.89 2.20 -28.75
N THR A 266 10.75 1.25 -28.36
CA THR A 266 11.52 0.42 -29.29
C THR A 266 10.63 -0.57 -30.03
N LEU A 267 9.72 -1.25 -29.32
CA LEU A 267 8.90 -2.29 -29.92
C LEU A 267 7.64 -1.74 -30.60
N TYR A 268 7.05 -0.65 -30.11
CA TYR A 268 5.87 -0.03 -30.74
C TYR A 268 6.18 0.56 -32.11
N VAL A 269 7.42 1.01 -32.33
CA VAL A 269 7.89 1.47 -33.66
C VAL A 269 8.02 0.31 -34.65
N ALA A 270 8.25 -0.92 -34.16
CA ALA A 270 8.41 -2.10 -35.00
C ALA A 270 7.11 -2.89 -35.19
N ASP A 271 6.38 -3.17 -34.10
CA ASP A 271 5.10 -3.88 -34.06
C ASP A 271 4.49 -3.74 -32.65
N ALA A 272 3.35 -3.05 -32.55
CA ALA A 272 2.64 -2.87 -31.29
C ALA A 272 2.24 -4.19 -30.62
N THR A 273 1.94 -5.25 -31.38
CA THR A 273 1.59 -6.56 -30.80
C THR A 273 2.80 -7.29 -30.23
N ALA A 274 3.97 -7.16 -30.87
CA ALA A 274 5.23 -7.68 -30.36
C ALA A 274 5.65 -6.96 -29.06
N ALA A 275 5.41 -5.65 -28.96
CA ALA A 275 5.69 -4.86 -27.75
C ALA A 275 4.98 -5.41 -26.51
N TRP A 276 3.71 -5.77 -26.64
CA TRP A 276 2.90 -6.29 -25.54
C TRP A 276 3.20 -7.76 -25.17
N ALA A 277 3.84 -8.50 -26.08
CA ALA A 277 4.27 -9.87 -25.82
C ALA A 277 5.66 -9.95 -25.15
N ASP A 278 6.39 -8.82 -25.05
CA ASP A 278 7.73 -8.81 -24.48
C ASP A 278 7.69 -9.08 -22.95
N PRO A 279 8.34 -10.16 -22.48
CA PRO A 279 8.36 -10.51 -21.06
C PRO A 279 9.04 -9.44 -20.17
N GLN A 280 9.99 -8.68 -20.71
CA GLN A 280 10.68 -7.62 -19.98
C GLN A 280 9.76 -6.42 -19.75
N LEU A 281 8.84 -6.12 -20.69
CA LEU A 281 7.84 -5.09 -20.46
C LEU A 281 6.91 -5.48 -19.31
N GLY A 282 6.43 -6.73 -19.32
CA GLY A 282 5.61 -7.27 -18.24
C GLY A 282 6.32 -7.15 -16.88
N THR A 283 7.57 -7.59 -16.84
CA THR A 283 8.42 -7.51 -15.63
C THR A 283 8.59 -6.06 -15.15
N ALA A 284 8.96 -5.14 -16.04
CA ALA A 284 9.17 -3.73 -15.70
C ALA A 284 7.89 -3.07 -15.17
N MET A 285 6.75 -3.32 -15.81
CA MET A 285 5.46 -2.80 -15.36
C MET A 285 5.03 -3.40 -14.02
N GLU A 286 5.34 -4.67 -13.77
CA GLU A 286 5.06 -5.33 -12.49
C GLU A 286 5.89 -4.73 -11.35
N HIS A 287 7.19 -4.52 -11.56
CA HIS A 287 8.03 -3.82 -10.58
C HIS A 287 7.56 -2.38 -10.32
N LEU A 288 7.26 -1.63 -11.40
CA LEU A 288 6.75 -0.27 -11.31
C LEU A 288 5.50 -0.21 -10.42
N THR A 289 4.52 -1.06 -10.73
CA THR A 289 3.23 -1.07 -10.03
C THR A 289 3.33 -1.53 -8.59
N VAL A 290 4.05 -2.61 -8.34
CA VAL A 290 4.20 -3.16 -7.00
C VAL A 290 4.97 -2.19 -6.10
N ASN A 291 5.98 -1.49 -6.62
CA ASN A 291 6.68 -0.44 -5.87
C ASN A 291 5.76 0.70 -5.46
N LEU A 292 4.91 1.17 -6.38
CA LEU A 292 3.92 2.23 -6.08
C LEU A 292 2.88 1.76 -5.05
N ALA A 293 2.39 0.53 -5.16
CA ALA A 293 1.44 -0.03 -4.19
C ALA A 293 2.07 -0.18 -2.79
N VAL A 294 3.31 -0.66 -2.69
CA VAL A 294 4.03 -0.79 -1.41
C VAL A 294 4.34 0.59 -0.82
N CYS A 295 4.73 1.56 -1.65
CA CYS A 295 4.89 2.95 -1.24
C CYS A 295 3.61 3.47 -0.56
N GLY A 296 2.46 3.26 -1.20
CA GLY A 296 1.16 3.59 -0.62
C GLY A 296 0.91 2.91 0.73
N ALA A 297 1.17 1.60 0.85
CA ALA A 297 1.03 0.87 2.11
C ALA A 297 1.97 1.40 3.22
N LEU A 298 3.21 1.79 2.88
CA LEU A 298 4.18 2.36 3.81
C LEU A 298 3.77 3.74 4.31
N LEU A 299 3.16 4.56 3.47
CA LEU A 299 2.65 5.88 3.84
C LEU A 299 1.40 5.83 4.74
N LEU A 300 0.77 4.65 4.88
CA LEU A 300 -0.27 4.44 5.89
C LEU A 300 0.30 4.25 7.31
N LEU A 301 1.55 3.76 7.46
CA LEU A 301 2.17 3.54 8.77
C LEU A 301 2.29 4.81 9.65
N PRO A 302 2.71 5.98 9.13
CA PRO A 302 2.72 7.22 9.90
C PRO A 302 1.32 7.61 10.38
N ALA A 303 0.31 7.47 9.52
CA ALA A 303 -1.05 7.91 9.78
C ALA A 303 -1.74 7.08 10.87
N PHE A 304 -1.42 5.79 10.95
CA PHE A 304 -2.02 4.89 11.93
C PHE A 304 -1.31 4.88 13.28
N GLY A 305 -0.14 5.50 13.36
CA GLY A 305 0.74 5.46 14.51
C GLY A 305 1.46 4.11 14.64
N SER A 306 2.44 4.10 15.55
CA SER A 306 3.33 2.96 15.74
C SER A 306 2.72 1.87 16.65
N GLY A 307 1.53 2.09 17.23
CA GLY A 307 0.82 1.10 18.04
C GLY A 307 1.52 0.72 19.35
N ARG A 308 0.82 0.06 20.27
CA ARG A 308 1.33 -0.20 21.65
C ARG A 308 2.67 -0.95 21.72
N PHE A 309 3.00 -1.74 20.71
CA PHE A 309 4.19 -2.59 20.67
C PHE A 309 5.40 -1.97 19.95
N SER A 310 5.40 -0.65 19.71
CA SER A 310 6.54 0.06 19.11
C SER A 310 7.49 0.66 20.13
N VAL A 311 8.73 0.86 19.69
CA VAL A 311 9.70 1.69 20.42
C VAL A 311 9.17 3.12 20.58
N ASP A 312 8.57 3.71 19.54
CA ASP A 312 8.01 5.06 19.58
C ASP A 312 6.97 5.23 20.72
N GLU A 313 6.12 4.24 20.98
CA GLU A 313 5.15 4.28 22.10
C GLU A 313 5.76 3.97 23.47
N LEU A 314 6.86 3.21 23.51
CA LEU A 314 7.59 2.95 24.76
C LEU A 314 8.31 4.21 25.25
N VAL A 315 8.93 4.96 24.33
CA VAL A 315 9.66 6.21 24.66
C VAL A 315 8.71 7.27 25.21
N LYS A 316 7.52 7.46 24.61
CA LYS A 316 6.50 8.42 25.08
C LYS A 316 6.03 8.21 26.52
N LYS A 317 6.25 7.02 27.11
CA LYS A 317 5.83 6.73 28.50
C LYS A 317 6.90 7.09 29.53
N GLN A 318 8.12 7.39 29.08
CA GLN A 318 9.24 7.73 29.95
C GLN A 318 9.33 9.24 30.22
N ASP A 319 8.69 10.05 29.37
CA ASP A 319 8.54 11.50 29.52
C ASP A 319 7.23 11.85 30.28
#